data_AF-A0A525PF19-F1
#
_entry.id   AF-A0A525PF19-F1
#
_cell.length_a   1.000
_cell.length_b   1.000
_cell.length_c   1.000
_cell.angle_alpha   90.00
_cell.angle_beta   90.00
_cell.angle_gamma   90.00
#
_symmetry.space_group_name_H-M   'P 1'
#
loop_
_entity.id
_entity.type
_entity.pdbx_description
1 polymer ?
#
loop_
_entity_poly.entity_id
_entity_poly.type
_entity_poly.pdbx_seq_one_letter_code
_entity_poly.pdbx_strand_id
1 'polypeptide(L)'
;SGFAIFAKLLEQEGTQIRAIPAPTGGSRKFCDRMNAFAQKEGLPGMGYIFWREKTADSVAQELGITVKEAQAKLKAGEVEGGMEAAGPLAKNIGPERTEAIRQQLGLSVGDAAFFLGGKPKAFEGVAGRARNVIGTELGLTDENRFAFAWIVDFPIYEKDEETGKIDFEHNPFSMPQGGMDALMGDPLEVLGYQYDLACNGYELVSGAIRNHKPEIMFKAFEIAGYGKDEVEKRFGGMVNAFQYGAPPHGGCAAGIDRIVMLLAEEANIREVILFPMNQRAEDLMMNAPSEPQPDQLMELGLRVIPQD
;
A
#
# COMPACT_ATOMS: atom_id res chain seq x y z
N SER A 1 0.07 27.52 5.76
CA SER A 1 1.35 26.79 5.62
C SER A 1 1.12 25.34 6.03
N GLY A 2 1.72 24.37 5.34
CA GLY A 2 1.37 22.93 5.44
C GLY A 2 1.56 22.25 6.80
N PHE A 3 2.09 22.91 7.83
CA PHE A 3 2.30 22.31 9.15
C PHE A 3 1.11 22.45 10.11
N ALA A 4 0.27 23.48 9.97
CA ALA A 4 -1.00 23.52 10.71
C ALA A 4 -1.85 22.27 10.42
N ILE A 5 -1.62 21.61 9.30
CA ILE A 5 -2.27 20.35 8.93
C ILE A 5 -1.69 19.20 9.77
N PHE A 6 -0.37 18.96 9.78
CA PHE A 6 0.22 17.86 10.55
C PHE A 6 0.02 17.96 12.07
N ALA A 7 0.14 19.15 12.65
CA ALA A 7 -0.11 19.34 14.09
C ALA A 7 -1.58 19.09 14.45
N LYS A 8 -2.52 19.64 13.67
CA LYS A 8 -3.97 19.37 13.85
C LYS A 8 -4.36 17.94 13.54
N LEU A 9 -3.65 17.27 12.62
CA LEU A 9 -3.90 15.87 12.31
C LEU A 9 -3.61 15.03 13.56
N LEU A 10 -2.47 15.21 14.21
CA LEU A 10 -2.13 14.47 15.44
C LEU A 10 -3.05 14.76 16.64
N GLU A 11 -3.79 15.86 16.63
CA GLU A 11 -4.85 16.14 17.62
C GLU A 11 -6.10 15.27 17.39
N GLN A 12 -6.25 14.67 16.21
CA GLN A 12 -7.34 13.76 15.88
C GLN A 12 -6.97 12.31 16.22
N GLU A 13 -7.88 11.64 16.92
CA GLU A 13 -7.72 10.24 17.31
C GLU A 13 -7.55 9.31 16.08
N GLY A 14 -6.67 8.32 16.21
CA GLY A 14 -6.40 7.33 15.16
C GLY A 14 -5.53 7.83 14.00
N THR A 15 -5.08 9.08 14.02
CA THR A 15 -4.13 9.59 13.02
C THR A 15 -2.70 9.18 13.34
N GLN A 16 -1.90 9.00 12.29
CA GLN A 16 -0.48 8.70 12.38
C GLN A 16 0.29 9.58 11.41
N ILE A 17 1.58 9.79 11.68
CA ILE A 17 2.55 10.33 10.72
C ILE A 17 3.60 9.26 10.47
N ARG A 18 3.89 8.99 9.20
CA ARG A 18 4.96 8.07 8.80
C ARG A 18 6.01 8.79 7.99
N ALA A 19 7.26 8.47 8.29
CA ALA A 19 8.42 8.98 7.58
C ALA A 19 8.92 7.95 6.56
N ILE A 20 9.28 8.39 5.36
CA ILE A 20 10.02 7.61 4.37
C ILE A 20 11.43 8.20 4.30
N PRO A 21 12.46 7.54 4.85
CA PRO A 21 13.84 7.95 4.68
C PRO A 21 14.26 7.78 3.21
N ALA A 22 14.98 8.76 2.69
CA ALA A 22 15.48 8.80 1.33
C ALA A 22 16.96 9.19 1.33
N PRO A 23 17.87 8.23 1.60
CA PRO A 23 19.30 8.42 1.46
C PRO A 23 19.64 8.94 0.07
N THR A 24 20.56 9.90 -0.05
CA THR A 24 20.94 10.60 -1.30
C THR A 24 19.83 11.44 -1.95
N GLY A 25 18.63 11.48 -1.37
CA GLY A 25 17.47 12.20 -1.89
C GLY A 25 17.43 13.70 -1.57
N GLY A 26 18.51 14.26 -1.01
CA GLY A 26 18.58 15.60 -0.41
C GLY A 26 18.61 16.78 -1.39
N SER A 27 17.74 16.76 -2.41
CA SER A 27 17.61 17.83 -3.40
C SER A 27 16.22 18.46 -3.35
N ARG A 28 16.16 19.80 -3.28
CA ARG A 28 14.89 20.54 -3.31
C ARG A 28 14.03 20.16 -4.53
N LYS A 29 14.65 20.06 -5.71
CA LYS A 29 13.95 19.69 -6.95
C LYS A 29 13.32 18.30 -6.86
N PHE A 30 14.05 17.34 -6.29
CA PHE A 30 13.56 15.98 -6.07
C PHE A 30 12.39 15.98 -5.08
N CYS A 31 12.56 16.65 -3.94
CA CYS A 31 11.53 16.71 -2.92
C CYS A 31 10.23 17.39 -3.39
N ASP A 32 10.34 18.49 -4.14
CA ASP A 32 9.18 19.19 -4.69
C ASP A 32 8.43 18.32 -5.73
N ARG A 33 9.16 17.55 -6.55
CA ARG A 33 8.56 16.57 -7.47
C ARG A 33 7.81 15.47 -6.72
N MET A 34 8.40 14.92 -5.67
CA MET A 34 7.77 13.87 -4.87
C MET A 34 6.54 14.39 -4.10
N ASN A 35 6.55 15.64 -3.65
CA ASN A 35 5.35 16.29 -3.14
C ASN A 35 4.24 16.39 -4.20
N ALA A 36 4.57 16.77 -5.43
CA ALA A 36 3.61 16.82 -6.54
C ALA A 36 3.09 15.42 -6.92
N PHE A 37 3.92 14.38 -6.82
CA PHE A 37 3.49 12.98 -6.98
C PHE A 37 2.39 12.64 -5.97
N ALA A 38 2.59 12.91 -4.68
CA ALA A 38 1.57 12.63 -3.67
C ALA A 38 0.26 13.40 -3.93
N GLN A 39 0.35 14.62 -4.47
CA GLN A 39 -0.82 15.40 -4.88
C GLN A 39 -1.59 14.78 -6.04
N LYS A 40 -0.87 14.26 -7.04
CA LYS A 40 -1.46 13.52 -8.16
C LYS A 40 -2.16 12.23 -7.72
N GLU A 41 -1.64 11.61 -6.67
CA GLU A 41 -2.22 10.41 -6.03
C GLU A 41 -3.42 10.72 -5.11
N GLY A 42 -3.86 11.98 -5.04
CA GLY A 42 -5.07 12.38 -4.30
C GLY A 42 -4.82 12.87 -2.87
N LEU A 43 -3.57 12.96 -2.41
CA LEU A 43 -3.25 13.50 -1.09
C LEU A 43 -3.06 15.03 -1.14
N PRO A 44 -3.21 15.75 -0.02
CA PRO A 44 -2.90 17.19 0.04
C PRO A 44 -1.43 17.52 -0.31
N GLY A 45 -0.53 16.54 -0.10
CA GLY A 45 0.88 16.62 -0.40
C GLY A 45 1.69 15.68 0.50
N MET A 46 3.01 15.74 0.34
CA MET A 46 3.97 15.01 1.14
C MET A 46 4.98 16.00 1.72
N GLY A 47 4.97 16.13 3.04
CA GLY A 47 5.93 16.96 3.76
C GLY A 47 7.33 16.40 3.57
N TYR A 48 8.35 17.24 3.62
CA TYR A 48 9.73 16.76 3.51
C TYR A 48 10.72 17.64 4.26
N ILE A 49 11.81 17.00 4.65
CA ILE A 49 13.03 17.60 5.18
C ILE A 49 14.19 17.04 4.35
N PHE A 50 15.16 17.88 4.03
CA PHE A 50 16.42 17.42 3.47
C PHE A 50 17.59 18.10 4.16
N TRP A 51 18.72 17.42 4.22
CA TRP A 51 19.91 17.90 4.91
C TRP A 51 20.99 18.25 3.90
N ARG A 52 21.60 19.41 4.08
CA ARG A 52 22.65 19.94 3.20
C ARG A 52 23.73 20.61 4.04
N GLU A 53 24.85 20.92 3.42
CA GLU A 53 25.85 21.81 4.01
C GLU A 53 25.24 23.20 4.26
N LYS A 54 25.62 23.82 5.38
CA LYS A 54 25.23 25.19 5.72
C LYS A 54 25.57 26.14 4.57
N THR A 55 24.60 26.96 4.16
CA THR A 55 24.82 27.95 3.11
C THR A 55 25.38 29.25 3.69
N ALA A 56 26.05 30.06 2.87
CA ALA A 56 26.52 31.38 3.30
C ALA A 56 25.37 32.26 3.81
N ASP A 57 24.17 32.11 3.25
CA ASP A 57 22.97 32.82 3.73
C ASP A 57 22.57 32.43 5.15
N SER A 58 22.60 31.13 5.51
CA SER A 58 22.24 30.71 6.87
C SER A 58 23.28 31.14 7.89
N VAL A 59 24.57 31.05 7.53
CA VAL A 59 25.67 31.55 8.37
C VAL A 59 25.58 33.07 8.55
N ALA A 60 25.24 33.81 7.49
CA ALA A 60 25.02 35.26 7.56
C ALA A 60 23.88 35.62 8.52
N GLN A 61 22.77 34.89 8.43
CA GLN A 61 21.62 35.08 9.29
C GLN A 61 21.91 34.72 10.75
N GLU A 62 22.66 33.65 11.00
CA GLU A 62 23.03 33.18 12.34
C GLU A 62 24.01 34.15 13.03
N LEU A 63 24.99 34.67 12.29
CA LEU A 63 26.03 35.55 12.82
C LEU A 63 25.69 37.05 12.73
N GLY A 64 24.57 37.42 12.08
CA GLY A 64 24.18 38.81 11.87
C GLY A 64 25.13 39.59 10.96
N ILE A 65 25.79 38.90 10.03
CA ILE A 65 26.79 39.47 9.09
C ILE A 65 26.26 39.47 7.66
N THR A 66 26.99 40.08 6.73
CA THR A 66 26.64 40.02 5.31
C THR A 66 26.93 38.63 4.71
N VAL A 67 26.18 38.24 3.67
CA VAL A 67 26.42 36.97 2.94
C VAL A 67 27.85 36.89 2.42
N LYS A 68 28.43 38.02 2.01
CA LYS A 68 29.83 38.09 1.52
C LYS A 68 30.83 37.78 2.64
N GLU A 69 30.59 38.29 3.85
CA GLU A 69 31.41 37.98 5.03
C GLU A 69 31.23 36.53 5.46
N ALA A 70 30.01 36.02 5.50
CA ALA A 70 29.73 34.62 5.79
C ALA A 70 30.41 33.67 4.80
N GLN A 71 30.38 34.01 3.51
CA GLN A 71 31.03 33.23 2.47
C GLN A 71 32.56 33.28 2.58
N ALA A 72 33.13 34.42 2.99
CA ALA A 72 34.56 34.53 3.28
C ALA A 72 34.95 33.68 4.50
N LYS A 73 34.16 33.71 5.57
CA LYS A 73 34.38 32.90 6.78
C LYS A 73 34.26 31.39 6.53
N LEU A 74 33.28 30.96 5.74
CA LEU A 74 33.15 29.56 5.30
C LEU A 74 34.38 29.13 4.47
N LYS A 75 34.85 29.97 3.55
CA LYS A 75 36.06 29.67 2.75
C LYS A 75 37.36 29.66 3.57
N ALA A 76 37.43 30.50 4.60
CA ALA A 76 38.58 30.59 5.49
C ALA A 76 38.61 29.48 6.57
N GLY A 77 37.55 28.67 6.68
CA GLY A 77 37.42 27.65 7.72
C GLY A 77 37.18 28.22 9.12
N GLU A 78 36.82 29.50 9.22
CA GLU A 78 36.52 30.19 10.49
C GLU A 78 35.14 29.81 11.06
N VAL A 79 34.29 29.21 10.23
CA VAL A 79 32.98 28.65 10.60
C VAL A 79 33.00 27.21 10.13
N GLU A 80 32.68 26.26 11.04
CA GLU A 80 32.56 24.85 10.65
C GLU A 80 31.53 24.71 9.53
N GLY A 81 31.89 23.95 8.49
CA GLY A 81 30.97 23.46 7.47
C GLY A 81 29.97 22.51 8.11
N GLY A 82 29.00 23.08 8.82
CA GLY A 82 27.97 22.33 9.51
C GLY A 82 26.92 21.84 8.53
N MET A 83 26.06 20.95 9.04
CA MET A 83 24.85 20.54 8.36
C MET A 83 23.69 21.46 8.77
N GLU A 84 22.80 21.73 7.84
CA GLU A 84 21.51 22.35 8.12
C GLU A 84 20.36 21.52 7.54
N ALA A 85 19.23 21.56 8.24
CA ALA A 85 18.00 21.02 7.71
C ALA A 85 17.25 22.09 6.91
N ALA A 86 16.80 21.71 5.72
CA ALA A 86 16.05 22.54 4.81
C ALA A 86 14.74 21.86 4.41
N GLY A 87 13.81 22.66 3.90
CA GLY A 87 12.48 22.20 3.52
C GLY A 87 11.38 22.93 4.28
N PRO A 88 10.14 22.91 3.76
CA PRO A 88 9.01 23.54 4.42
C PRO A 88 8.78 22.98 5.83
N LEU A 89 8.99 21.66 6.03
CA LEU A 89 8.73 21.04 7.32
C LEU A 89 9.78 21.43 8.37
N ALA A 90 11.07 21.42 8.01
CA ALA A 90 12.17 21.82 8.90
C ALA A 90 11.98 23.25 9.46
N LYS A 91 11.59 24.19 8.60
CA LYS A 91 11.31 25.59 9.01
C LYS A 91 10.18 25.70 10.02
N ASN A 92 9.22 24.78 9.99
CA ASN A 92 8.03 24.83 10.85
C ASN A 92 8.25 24.15 12.21
N ILE A 93 8.97 23.02 12.25
CA ILE A 93 9.17 22.26 13.49
C ILE A 93 10.41 22.71 14.28
N GLY A 94 11.26 23.54 13.66
CA GLY A 94 12.46 24.08 14.27
C GLY A 94 13.65 23.11 14.28
N PRO A 95 14.84 23.62 14.64
CA PRO A 95 16.10 22.88 14.52
C PRO A 95 16.16 21.67 15.46
N GLU A 96 15.68 21.79 16.71
CA GLU A 96 15.73 20.73 17.71
C GLU A 96 14.95 19.48 17.27
N ARG A 97 13.68 19.65 16.88
CA ARG A 97 12.83 18.54 16.42
C ARG A 97 13.32 17.93 15.12
N THR A 98 13.82 18.77 14.21
CA THR A 98 14.37 18.30 12.95
C THR A 98 15.62 17.45 13.16
N GLU A 99 16.49 17.85 14.08
CA GLU A 99 17.69 17.10 14.42
C GLU A 99 17.37 15.77 15.10
N ALA A 100 16.38 15.75 16.01
CA ALA A 100 15.91 14.50 16.61
C ALA A 100 15.40 13.50 15.57
N ILE A 101 14.61 13.96 14.60
CA ILE A 101 14.14 13.13 13.47
C ILE A 101 15.31 12.61 12.63
N ARG A 102 16.28 13.48 12.32
CA ARG A 102 17.46 13.10 11.54
C ARG A 102 18.23 11.97 12.21
N GLN A 103 18.50 12.11 13.52
CA GLN A 103 19.22 11.11 14.31
C GLN A 103 18.44 9.79 14.38
N GLN A 104 17.12 9.85 14.61
CA GLN A 104 16.26 8.66 14.63
C GLN A 104 16.24 7.92 13.30
N LEU A 105 16.28 8.66 12.17
CA LEU A 105 16.28 8.08 10.82
C LEU A 105 17.69 7.77 10.28
N GLY A 106 18.75 8.11 11.01
CA GLY A 106 20.14 7.86 10.61
C GLY A 106 20.59 8.64 9.36
N LEU A 107 20.02 9.83 9.12
CA LEU A 107 20.23 10.59 7.88
C LEU A 107 21.40 11.57 7.98
N SER A 108 22.09 11.81 6.87
CA SER A 108 23.27 12.67 6.76
C SER A 108 23.08 13.78 5.73
N VAL A 109 24.11 14.64 5.58
CA VAL A 109 24.16 15.61 4.48
C VAL A 109 23.97 14.90 3.14
N GLY A 110 23.06 15.41 2.32
CA GLY A 110 22.68 14.81 1.04
C GLY A 110 21.45 13.91 1.11
N ASP A 111 20.88 13.67 2.29
CA ASP A 111 19.69 12.83 2.46
C ASP A 111 18.40 13.64 2.60
N ALA A 112 17.27 12.95 2.47
CA ALA A 112 15.93 13.49 2.74
C ALA A 112 15.08 12.53 3.56
N ALA A 113 14.01 13.08 4.14
CA ALA A 113 12.92 12.35 4.75
C ALA A 113 11.60 12.93 4.26
N PHE A 114 10.68 12.07 3.85
CA PHE A 114 9.33 12.43 3.43
C PHE A 114 8.32 12.04 4.49
N PHE A 115 7.22 12.77 4.60
CA PHE A 115 6.24 12.63 5.67
C PHE A 115 4.83 12.66 5.10
N LEU A 116 4.06 11.63 5.41
CA LEU A 116 2.63 11.55 5.15
C LEU A 116 1.92 11.37 6.48
N GLY A 117 0.71 11.89 6.59
CA GLY A 117 -0.04 11.79 7.84
C GLY A 117 -1.53 11.93 7.67
N GLY A 118 -2.27 11.36 8.62
CA GLY A 118 -3.72 11.23 8.62
C GLY A 118 -4.14 9.87 9.15
N LYS A 119 -5.36 9.43 8.83
CA LYS A 119 -5.76 8.04 9.07
C LYS A 119 -4.92 7.10 8.19
N PRO A 120 -4.31 6.03 8.72
CA PRO A 120 -3.44 5.12 7.95
C PRO A 120 -4.05 4.65 6.61
N LYS A 121 -5.29 4.15 6.62
CA LYS A 121 -6.03 3.68 5.42
C LYS A 121 -6.07 4.72 4.28
N ALA A 122 -6.01 6.02 4.61
CA ALA A 122 -6.06 7.10 3.62
C ALA A 122 -4.73 7.38 2.92
N PHE A 123 -3.57 7.05 3.54
CA PHE A 123 -2.26 7.44 2.98
C PHE A 123 -1.27 6.29 2.80
N GLU A 124 -1.45 5.14 3.46
CA GLU A 124 -0.48 4.03 3.42
C GLU A 124 -0.23 3.50 2.02
N GLY A 125 -1.28 3.34 1.20
CA GLY A 125 -1.14 2.90 -0.18
C GLY A 125 -0.30 3.86 -1.03
N VAL A 126 -0.50 5.17 -0.84
CA VAL A 126 0.29 6.21 -1.53
C VAL A 126 1.71 6.25 -0.99
N ALA A 127 1.91 6.09 0.32
CA ALA A 127 3.23 6.02 0.95
C ALA A 127 4.05 4.83 0.43
N GLY A 128 3.42 3.66 0.28
CA GLY A 128 4.05 2.48 -0.32
C GLY A 128 4.50 2.73 -1.76
N ARG A 129 3.63 3.33 -2.59
CA ARG A 129 4.00 3.72 -3.96
C ARG A 129 5.11 4.77 -4.00
N ALA A 130 5.03 5.80 -3.15
CA ALA A 130 6.06 6.83 -3.05
C ALA A 130 7.41 6.24 -2.64
N ARG A 131 7.44 5.31 -1.68
CA ARG A 131 8.64 4.57 -1.29
C ARG A 131 9.26 3.83 -2.47
N ASN A 132 8.45 3.15 -3.28
CA ASN A 132 8.95 2.43 -4.46
C ASN A 132 9.54 3.39 -5.49
N VAL A 133 8.84 4.50 -5.82
CA VAL A 133 9.35 5.52 -6.74
C VAL A 133 10.65 6.13 -6.25
N ILE A 134 10.73 6.50 -4.96
CA ILE A 134 11.95 7.03 -4.34
C ILE A 134 13.09 6.01 -4.45
N GLY A 135 12.82 4.74 -4.11
CA GLY A 135 13.81 3.67 -4.15
C GLY A 135 14.38 3.46 -5.56
N THR A 136 13.52 3.42 -6.58
CA THR A 136 13.93 3.28 -7.98
C THR A 136 14.67 4.50 -8.50
N GLU A 137 14.14 5.72 -8.32
CA GLU A 137 14.77 6.93 -8.87
C GLU A 137 16.13 7.26 -8.21
N LEU A 138 16.35 6.84 -6.97
CA LEU A 138 17.60 7.01 -6.24
C LEU A 138 18.54 5.80 -6.35
N GLY A 139 18.15 4.73 -7.06
CA GLY A 139 18.95 3.51 -7.21
C GLY A 139 19.19 2.76 -5.89
N LEU A 140 18.25 2.86 -4.95
CA LEU A 140 18.31 2.18 -3.63
C LEU A 140 17.73 0.77 -3.68
N THR A 141 16.95 0.45 -4.71
CA THR A 141 16.38 -0.88 -4.92
C THR A 141 17.42 -1.80 -5.56
N ASP A 142 17.67 -2.95 -4.95
CA ASP A 142 18.49 -4.01 -5.54
C ASP A 142 17.68 -4.77 -6.59
N GLU A 143 17.97 -4.51 -7.87
CA GLU A 143 17.26 -5.10 -9.02
C GLU A 143 17.73 -6.53 -9.36
N ASN A 144 18.86 -6.98 -8.84
CA ASN A 144 19.45 -8.29 -9.16
C ASN A 144 19.13 -9.36 -8.11
N ARG A 145 17.94 -9.29 -7.49
CA ARG A 145 17.55 -10.15 -6.39
C ARG A 145 16.06 -10.47 -6.41
N PHE A 146 15.72 -11.72 -6.14
CA PHE A 146 14.36 -12.10 -5.75
C PHE A 146 14.23 -12.09 -4.23
N ALA A 147 13.45 -11.14 -3.71
CA ALA A 147 13.13 -11.01 -2.30
C ALA A 147 11.71 -11.52 -2.05
N PHE A 148 11.62 -12.68 -1.40
CA PHE A 148 10.36 -13.31 -1.04
C PHE A 148 9.94 -12.93 0.38
N ALA A 149 8.63 -12.75 0.59
CA ALA A 149 8.03 -12.55 1.90
C ALA A 149 6.69 -13.27 1.98
N TRP A 150 6.52 -14.06 3.05
CA TRP A 150 5.19 -14.53 3.43
C TRP A 150 4.50 -13.44 4.22
N ILE A 151 3.34 -13.02 3.73
CA ILE A 151 2.41 -12.17 4.47
C ILE A 151 1.38 -13.11 5.05
N VAL A 152 1.20 -13.05 6.37
CA VAL A 152 0.29 -13.89 7.14
C VAL A 152 -0.55 -12.98 8.04
N ASP A 153 -1.45 -13.56 8.83
CA ASP A 153 -2.20 -12.82 9.85
C ASP A 153 -3.07 -11.71 9.24
N PHE A 154 -3.75 -12.04 8.13
CA PHE A 154 -4.74 -11.16 7.53
C PHE A 154 -6.00 -11.08 8.40
N PRO A 155 -6.62 -9.90 8.54
CA PRO A 155 -7.97 -9.78 9.09
C PRO A 155 -8.97 -10.59 8.24
N ILE A 156 -9.93 -11.23 8.89
CA ILE A 156 -11.05 -11.89 8.18
C ILE A 156 -12.10 -10.87 7.75
N TYR A 157 -12.27 -9.82 8.54
CA TYR A 157 -13.33 -8.84 8.36
C TYR A 157 -12.76 -7.45 8.11
N GLU A 158 -13.49 -6.67 7.32
CA GLU A 158 -13.36 -5.22 7.31
C GLU A 158 -14.67 -4.55 7.68
N LYS A 159 -14.52 -3.31 8.15
CA LYS A 159 -15.64 -2.41 8.42
C LYS A 159 -15.62 -1.28 7.42
N ASP A 160 -16.74 -1.11 6.74
CA ASP A 160 -16.97 0.05 5.90
C ASP A 160 -17.07 1.32 6.77
N GLU A 161 -16.29 2.35 6.46
CA GLU A 161 -16.21 3.57 7.28
C GLU A 161 -17.49 4.42 7.21
N GLU A 162 -18.28 4.32 6.14
CA GLU A 162 -19.47 5.15 5.92
C GLU A 162 -20.74 4.52 6.51
N THR A 163 -20.96 3.24 6.22
CA THR A 163 -22.14 2.47 6.61
C THR A 163 -21.95 1.75 7.94
N GLY A 164 -20.70 1.54 8.37
CA GLY A 164 -20.36 0.74 9.53
C GLY A 164 -20.61 -0.76 9.36
N LYS A 165 -20.97 -1.21 8.14
CA LYS A 165 -21.23 -2.61 7.83
C LYS A 165 -19.91 -3.40 7.92
N ILE A 166 -19.99 -4.57 8.53
CA ILE A 166 -18.89 -5.54 8.54
C ILE A 166 -19.11 -6.52 7.37
N ASP A 167 -18.06 -6.76 6.60
CA ASP A 167 -18.03 -7.78 5.55
C ASP A 167 -16.68 -8.51 5.59
N PHE A 168 -16.55 -9.55 4.77
CA PHE A 168 -15.28 -10.27 4.64
C PHE A 168 -14.26 -9.46 3.83
N GLU A 169 -13.04 -9.33 4.35
CA GLU A 169 -11.92 -8.64 3.67
C GLU A 169 -11.43 -9.43 2.43
N HIS A 170 -11.49 -10.76 2.52
CA HIS A 170 -10.93 -11.65 1.52
C HIS A 170 -11.87 -12.84 1.25
N ASN A 171 -11.44 -14.05 1.61
CA ASN A 171 -12.20 -15.26 1.32
C ASN A 171 -13.08 -15.63 2.53
N PRO A 172 -14.41 -15.71 2.36
CA PRO A 172 -15.35 -15.94 3.46
C PRO A 172 -15.29 -17.37 4.04
N PHE A 173 -14.55 -18.28 3.40
CA PHE A 173 -14.38 -19.67 3.83
C PHE A 173 -13.05 -19.92 4.53
N SER A 174 -12.30 -18.87 4.87
CA SER A 174 -11.08 -19.01 5.66
C SER A 174 -11.38 -19.41 7.09
N MET A 175 -10.54 -20.28 7.67
CA MET A 175 -10.65 -20.65 9.08
C MET A 175 -10.15 -19.48 9.96
N PRO A 176 -10.95 -18.97 10.91
CA PRO A 176 -10.48 -17.99 11.87
C PRO A 176 -9.41 -18.59 12.78
N GLN A 177 -8.35 -17.82 13.04
CA GLN A 177 -7.34 -18.15 14.04
C GLN A 177 -8.02 -18.16 15.41
N GLY A 178 -7.98 -19.30 16.10
CA GLY A 178 -8.72 -19.51 17.35
C GLY A 178 -10.14 -20.10 17.17
N GLY A 179 -10.61 -20.31 15.94
CA GLY A 179 -11.87 -21.02 15.69
C GLY A 179 -13.09 -20.25 16.20
N MET A 180 -14.01 -20.94 16.89
CA MET A 180 -15.25 -20.33 17.40
C MET A 180 -14.98 -19.25 18.45
N ASP A 181 -14.02 -19.46 19.34
CA ASP A 181 -13.75 -18.55 20.46
C ASP A 181 -13.33 -17.16 19.97
N ALA A 182 -12.58 -17.11 18.87
CA ALA A 182 -12.19 -15.83 18.24
C ALA A 182 -13.40 -15.04 17.74
N LEU A 183 -14.45 -15.72 17.26
CA LEU A 183 -15.67 -15.09 16.75
C LEU A 183 -16.62 -14.59 17.86
N MET A 184 -16.30 -14.85 19.13
CA MET A 184 -17.09 -14.39 20.27
C MET A 184 -16.66 -13.00 20.80
N GLY A 185 -15.50 -12.51 20.36
CA GLY A 185 -14.94 -11.22 20.74
C GLY A 185 -15.26 -10.11 19.73
N ASP A 186 -14.34 -9.14 19.61
CA ASP A 186 -14.41 -8.11 18.57
C ASP A 186 -14.11 -8.73 17.20
N PRO A 187 -15.06 -8.70 16.23
CA PRO A 187 -14.83 -9.20 14.89
C PRO A 187 -13.61 -8.60 14.18
N LEU A 188 -13.29 -7.34 14.43
CA LEU A 188 -12.23 -6.63 13.71
C LEU A 188 -10.81 -7.05 14.13
N GLU A 189 -10.70 -7.75 15.26
CA GLU A 189 -9.44 -8.33 15.74
C GLU A 189 -9.26 -9.79 15.29
N VAL A 190 -10.25 -10.36 14.58
CA VAL A 190 -10.20 -11.75 14.14
C VAL A 190 -9.31 -11.89 12.91
N LEU A 191 -8.24 -12.64 13.07
CA LEU A 191 -7.33 -13.00 12.00
C LEU A 191 -7.75 -14.32 11.35
N GLY A 192 -7.43 -14.47 10.07
CA GLY A 192 -7.62 -15.70 9.31
C GLY A 192 -6.32 -16.48 9.19
N TYR A 193 -6.41 -17.79 9.06
CA TYR A 193 -5.31 -18.62 8.56
C TYR A 193 -5.16 -18.42 7.05
N GLN A 194 -4.90 -17.18 6.64
CA GLN A 194 -4.71 -16.73 5.27
C GLN A 194 -3.26 -16.30 5.09
N TYR A 195 -2.75 -16.48 3.88
CA TYR A 195 -1.36 -16.22 3.60
C TYR A 195 -1.15 -15.91 2.12
N ASP A 196 -0.26 -14.95 1.87
CA ASP A 196 0.21 -14.59 0.54
C ASP A 196 1.73 -14.72 0.47
N LEU A 197 2.25 -15.23 -0.64
CA LEU A 197 3.67 -15.15 -0.97
C LEU A 197 3.88 -13.98 -1.91
N ALA A 198 4.57 -12.95 -1.44
CA ALA A 198 5.02 -11.85 -2.27
C ALA A 198 6.47 -12.06 -2.72
N CYS A 199 6.81 -11.61 -3.93
CA CYS A 199 8.16 -11.50 -4.44
C CYS A 199 8.35 -10.15 -5.12
N ASN A 200 9.36 -9.38 -4.69
CA ASN A 200 9.70 -8.07 -5.27
C ASN A 200 8.49 -7.10 -5.39
N GLY A 201 7.54 -7.19 -4.45
CA GLY A 201 6.34 -6.36 -4.44
C GLY A 201 5.15 -6.89 -5.26
N TYR A 202 5.29 -8.05 -5.90
CA TYR A 202 4.20 -8.77 -6.56
C TYR A 202 3.68 -9.89 -5.68
N GLU A 203 2.37 -9.99 -5.51
CA GLU A 203 1.73 -11.19 -4.98
C GLU A 203 1.89 -12.33 -6.00
N LEU A 204 2.46 -13.46 -5.60
CA LEU A 204 2.67 -14.63 -6.46
C LEU A 204 1.74 -15.79 -6.10
N VAL A 205 1.46 -15.97 -4.83
CA VAL A 205 0.61 -17.04 -4.32
C VAL A 205 -0.32 -16.44 -3.29
N SER A 206 -1.59 -16.84 -3.31
CA SER A 206 -2.54 -16.56 -2.24
C SER A 206 -3.23 -17.85 -1.80
N GLY A 207 -3.43 -18.02 -0.50
CA GLY A 207 -3.97 -19.23 0.08
C GLY A 207 -4.60 -19.05 1.44
N ALA A 208 -5.25 -20.12 1.89
CA ALA A 208 -5.86 -20.18 3.21
C ALA A 208 -6.03 -21.61 3.70
N ILE A 209 -6.05 -21.79 5.02
CA ILE A 209 -6.69 -22.93 5.66
C ILE A 209 -8.19 -22.69 5.65
N ARG A 210 -8.95 -23.67 5.18
CA ARG A 210 -10.39 -23.56 4.96
C ARG A 210 -11.15 -23.97 6.21
N ASN A 211 -12.25 -23.27 6.42
CA ASN A 211 -13.22 -23.63 7.42
C ASN A 211 -13.92 -24.93 7.00
N HIS A 212 -13.76 -25.97 7.82
CA HIS A 212 -14.34 -27.29 7.62
C HIS A 212 -15.42 -27.61 8.67
N LYS A 213 -15.75 -26.65 9.55
CA LYS A 213 -16.71 -26.79 10.65
C LYS A 213 -17.94 -25.91 10.38
N PRO A 214 -19.07 -26.50 9.98
CA PRO A 214 -20.28 -25.74 9.61
C PRO A 214 -20.69 -24.71 10.65
N GLU A 215 -20.61 -25.04 11.94
CA GLU A 215 -20.99 -24.14 13.04
C GLU A 215 -20.12 -22.88 13.09
N ILE A 216 -18.81 -22.99 12.85
CA ILE A 216 -17.90 -21.84 12.81
C ILE A 216 -18.17 -21.03 11.53
N MET A 217 -18.37 -21.71 10.40
CA MET A 217 -18.65 -21.05 9.13
C MET A 217 -19.92 -20.23 9.20
N PHE A 218 -21.02 -20.81 9.68
CA PHE A 218 -22.28 -20.08 9.85
C PHE A 218 -22.14 -18.90 10.79
N LYS A 219 -21.40 -19.06 11.90
CA LYS A 219 -21.12 -17.95 12.81
C LYS A 219 -20.34 -16.83 12.12
N ALA A 220 -19.34 -17.19 11.32
CA ALA A 220 -18.52 -16.22 10.60
C ALA A 220 -19.33 -15.43 9.58
N PHE A 221 -20.22 -16.10 8.83
CA PHE A 221 -21.13 -15.46 7.87
C PHE A 221 -22.19 -14.58 8.56
N GLU A 222 -22.71 -15.01 9.71
CA GLU A 222 -23.68 -14.23 10.50
C GLU A 222 -23.09 -12.87 10.89
N ILE A 223 -21.82 -12.82 11.30
CA ILE A 223 -21.11 -11.58 11.66
C ILE A 223 -21.03 -10.62 10.46
N ALA A 224 -20.80 -11.13 9.25
CA ALA A 224 -20.81 -10.36 8.00
C ALA A 224 -22.22 -10.02 7.49
N GLY A 225 -23.27 -10.37 8.24
CA GLY A 225 -24.67 -10.07 7.91
C GLY A 225 -25.37 -11.09 7.01
N TYR A 226 -24.79 -12.27 6.82
CA TYR A 226 -25.40 -13.36 6.05
C TYR A 226 -26.01 -14.40 6.99
N GLY A 227 -27.34 -14.39 7.08
CA GLY A 227 -28.08 -15.41 7.84
C GLY A 227 -27.91 -16.81 7.25
N LYS A 228 -28.14 -17.83 8.08
CA LYS A 228 -27.98 -19.24 7.71
C LYS A 228 -28.71 -19.62 6.41
N ASP A 229 -29.98 -19.22 6.27
CA ASP A 229 -30.79 -19.54 5.09
C ASP A 229 -30.19 -18.98 3.79
N GLU A 230 -29.57 -17.80 3.86
CA GLU A 230 -28.91 -17.18 2.71
C GLU A 230 -27.62 -17.92 2.35
N VAL A 231 -26.84 -18.34 3.35
CA VAL A 231 -25.64 -19.15 3.16
C VAL A 231 -25.99 -20.51 2.53
N GLU A 232 -27.03 -21.18 3.03
CA GLU A 232 -27.51 -22.46 2.47
C GLU A 232 -28.04 -22.29 1.05
N LYS A 233 -28.73 -21.19 0.75
CA LYS A 233 -29.23 -20.90 -0.60
C LYS A 233 -28.10 -20.67 -1.60
N ARG A 234 -27.04 -19.95 -1.21
CA ARG A 234 -25.89 -19.63 -2.09
C ARG A 234 -24.89 -20.78 -2.21
N PHE A 235 -24.66 -21.51 -1.11
CA PHE A 235 -23.56 -22.47 -0.98
C PHE A 235 -24.01 -23.87 -0.55
N GLY A 236 -25.29 -24.22 -0.76
CA GLY A 236 -25.90 -25.45 -0.23
C GLY A 236 -25.16 -26.74 -0.57
N GLY A 237 -24.60 -26.85 -1.78
CA GLY A 237 -23.79 -28.02 -2.14
C GLY A 237 -22.57 -28.21 -1.24
N MET A 238 -21.86 -27.12 -0.94
CA MET A 238 -20.68 -27.13 -0.06
C MET A 238 -21.08 -27.34 1.40
N VAL A 239 -22.12 -26.64 1.88
CA VAL A 239 -22.64 -26.81 3.25
C VAL A 239 -23.01 -28.26 3.51
N ASN A 240 -23.72 -28.90 2.58
CA ASN A 240 -24.10 -30.30 2.68
C ASN A 240 -22.88 -31.21 2.71
N ALA A 241 -21.88 -30.96 1.86
CA ALA A 241 -20.66 -31.76 1.86
C ALA A 241 -19.92 -31.74 3.22
N PHE A 242 -19.89 -30.59 3.90
CA PHE A 242 -19.22 -30.46 5.20
C PHE A 242 -19.88 -31.30 6.31
N GLN A 243 -21.19 -31.56 6.22
CA GLN A 243 -21.92 -32.39 7.17
C GLN A 243 -21.53 -33.87 7.13
N TYR A 244 -20.90 -34.33 6.05
CA TYR A 244 -20.42 -35.71 5.90
C TYR A 244 -18.96 -35.90 6.36
N GLY A 245 -18.44 -34.97 7.17
CA GLY A 245 -17.10 -35.08 7.77
C GLY A 245 -15.99 -34.55 6.87
N ALA A 246 -16.14 -33.31 6.37
CA ALA A 246 -15.04 -32.66 5.66
C ALA A 246 -13.78 -32.56 6.55
N PRO A 247 -12.62 -33.03 6.09
CA PRO A 247 -11.40 -32.96 6.88
C PRO A 247 -10.89 -31.52 6.99
N PRO A 248 -10.02 -31.21 7.97
CA PRO A 248 -9.19 -30.01 7.89
C PRO A 248 -8.45 -29.96 6.57
N HIS A 249 -8.60 -28.87 5.82
CA HIS A 249 -8.02 -28.71 4.49
C HIS A 249 -7.58 -27.26 4.27
N GLY A 250 -6.67 -27.09 3.32
CA GLY A 250 -6.13 -25.80 2.94
C GLY A 250 -5.60 -25.87 1.52
N GLY A 251 -5.33 -24.72 0.94
CA GLY A 251 -4.76 -24.66 -0.39
C GLY A 251 -4.41 -23.24 -0.78
N CYS A 252 -3.72 -23.14 -1.91
CA CYS A 252 -3.29 -21.88 -2.49
C CYS A 252 -3.40 -21.93 -4.01
N ALA A 253 -3.44 -20.75 -4.62
CA ALA A 253 -3.34 -20.58 -6.07
C ALA A 253 -2.13 -19.70 -6.37
N ALA A 254 -1.38 -20.06 -7.42
CA ALA A 254 -0.22 -19.32 -7.88
C ALA A 254 -0.54 -18.58 -9.19
N GLY A 255 -0.17 -17.31 -9.26
CA GLY A 255 -0.22 -16.53 -10.49
C GLY A 255 0.95 -16.89 -11.40
N ILE A 256 0.81 -17.98 -12.17
CA ILE A 256 1.87 -18.51 -13.05
C ILE A 256 2.39 -17.41 -13.99
N ASP A 257 1.52 -16.61 -14.58
CA ASP A 257 1.91 -15.55 -15.51
C ASP A 257 2.80 -14.50 -14.82
N ARG A 258 2.54 -14.13 -13.57
CA ARG A 258 3.42 -13.22 -12.81
C ARG A 258 4.76 -13.86 -12.50
N ILE A 259 4.77 -15.15 -12.16
CA ILE A 259 6.01 -15.90 -11.92
C ILE A 259 6.88 -15.90 -13.19
N VAL A 260 6.29 -16.21 -14.33
CA VAL A 260 7.00 -16.21 -15.62
C VAL A 260 7.45 -14.80 -16.00
N MET A 261 6.61 -13.78 -15.80
CA MET A 261 6.96 -12.36 -16.02
C MET A 261 8.20 -11.96 -15.22
N LEU A 262 8.28 -12.30 -13.94
CA LEU A 262 9.44 -12.01 -13.10
C LEU A 262 10.69 -12.79 -13.54
N LEU A 263 10.54 -14.06 -13.92
CA LEU A 263 11.66 -14.90 -14.39
C LEU A 263 12.19 -14.46 -15.76
N ALA A 264 11.34 -13.88 -16.60
CA ALA A 264 11.68 -13.35 -17.91
C ALA A 264 12.14 -11.88 -17.85
N GLU A 265 12.20 -11.27 -16.66
CA GLU A 265 12.53 -9.85 -16.46
C GLU A 265 11.61 -8.89 -17.23
N GLU A 266 10.35 -9.29 -17.42
CA GLU A 266 9.37 -8.48 -18.14
C GLU A 266 8.62 -7.53 -17.22
N ALA A 267 8.37 -6.31 -17.70
CA ALA A 267 7.63 -5.30 -16.94
C ALA A 267 6.10 -5.47 -17.00
N ASN A 268 5.61 -6.31 -17.93
CA ASN A 268 4.19 -6.45 -18.20
C ASN A 268 3.83 -7.91 -18.46
N ILE A 269 2.76 -8.38 -17.81
CA ILE A 269 2.26 -9.76 -17.94
C ILE A 269 1.85 -10.12 -19.37
N ARG A 270 1.54 -9.11 -20.20
CA ARG A 270 1.21 -9.32 -21.62
C ARG A 270 2.38 -9.87 -22.43
N GLU A 271 3.62 -9.63 -22.01
CA GLU A 271 4.82 -10.12 -22.71
C GLU A 271 5.03 -11.63 -22.53
N VAL A 272 4.35 -12.24 -21.56
CA VAL A 272 4.43 -13.68 -21.27
C VAL A 272 3.15 -14.44 -21.61
N ILE A 273 2.17 -13.77 -22.23
CA ILE A 273 0.92 -14.36 -22.69
C ILE A 273 0.91 -14.28 -24.22
N LEU A 274 0.69 -15.42 -24.88
CA LEU A 274 0.80 -15.51 -26.34
C LEU A 274 -0.22 -14.60 -27.08
N PHE A 275 -1.46 -14.54 -26.60
CA PHE A 275 -2.54 -13.70 -27.15
C PHE A 275 -3.20 -12.91 -26.00
N PRO A 276 -2.60 -11.80 -25.56
CA PRO A 276 -3.08 -11.05 -24.42
C PRO A 276 -4.28 -10.17 -24.79
N MET A 277 -5.16 -9.94 -23.82
CA MET A 277 -6.25 -8.98 -23.95
C MET A 277 -5.83 -7.56 -23.53
N ASN A 278 -6.50 -6.55 -24.08
CA ASN A 278 -6.35 -5.17 -23.62
C ASN A 278 -7.10 -4.93 -22.29
N GLN A 279 -7.09 -3.70 -21.77
CA GLN A 279 -7.77 -3.37 -20.49
C GLN A 279 -9.30 -3.45 -20.55
N ARG A 280 -9.88 -3.52 -21.74
CA ARG A 280 -11.32 -3.71 -21.97
C ARG A 280 -11.69 -5.18 -22.17
N ALA A 281 -10.76 -6.11 -21.90
CA ALA A 281 -10.91 -7.53 -22.15
C ALA A 281 -11.14 -7.87 -23.64
N GLU A 282 -10.57 -7.08 -24.54
CA GLU A 282 -10.65 -7.30 -25.99
C GLU A 282 -9.39 -8.00 -26.50
N ASP A 283 -9.56 -9.01 -27.35
CA ASP A 283 -8.51 -9.59 -28.19
C ASP A 283 -8.49 -8.85 -29.54
N LEU A 284 -7.46 -8.03 -29.72
CA LEU A 284 -7.31 -7.19 -30.91
C LEU A 284 -6.89 -7.97 -32.17
N MET A 285 -6.31 -9.17 -32.01
CA MET A 285 -5.92 -10.00 -33.15
C MET A 285 -7.16 -10.69 -33.73
N MET A 286 -8.04 -11.18 -32.87
CA MET A 286 -9.26 -11.89 -33.26
C MET A 286 -10.47 -10.97 -33.44
N ASN A 287 -10.36 -9.69 -33.08
CA ASN A 287 -11.49 -8.75 -32.96
C ASN A 287 -12.60 -9.32 -32.05
N ALA A 288 -12.22 -9.82 -30.88
CA ALA A 288 -13.14 -10.38 -29.90
C ALA A 288 -13.27 -9.46 -28.67
N PRO A 289 -14.44 -9.40 -28.00
CA PRO A 289 -15.67 -10.14 -28.33
C PRO A 289 -16.38 -9.59 -29.58
N SER A 290 -17.25 -10.41 -30.17
CA SER A 290 -18.12 -10.04 -31.30
C SER A 290 -19.58 -10.30 -30.95
N GLU A 291 -20.50 -9.65 -31.67
CA GLU A 291 -21.95 -9.85 -31.49
C GLU A 291 -22.35 -11.32 -31.76
N PRO A 292 -23.11 -11.96 -30.86
CA PRO A 292 -23.64 -13.30 -31.09
C PRO A 292 -24.73 -13.30 -32.16
N GLN A 293 -24.93 -14.44 -32.82
CA GLN A 293 -25.99 -14.57 -33.82
C GLN A 293 -27.38 -14.68 -33.14
N PRO A 294 -28.46 -14.22 -33.79
CA PRO A 294 -29.80 -14.25 -33.19
C PRO A 294 -30.31 -15.65 -32.82
N ASP A 295 -29.94 -16.68 -33.59
CA ASP A 295 -30.29 -18.07 -33.33
C ASP A 295 -29.60 -18.62 -32.07
N GLN A 296 -28.33 -18.27 -31.85
CA GLN A 296 -27.58 -18.61 -30.62
C GLN A 296 -28.24 -18.00 -29.39
N LEU A 297 -28.66 -16.72 -29.47
CA LEU A 297 -29.37 -16.07 -28.38
C LEU A 297 -30.72 -16.74 -28.09
N MET A 298 -31.45 -17.12 -29.15
CA MET A 298 -32.74 -17.81 -29.02
C MET A 298 -32.59 -19.19 -28.38
N GLU A 299 -31.59 -19.97 -28.80
CA GLU A 299 -31.29 -21.29 -28.23
C GLU A 299 -30.98 -21.22 -26.73
N LEU A 300 -30.22 -20.20 -26.32
CA LEU A 300 -29.86 -19.97 -24.91
C LEU A 300 -30.96 -19.25 -24.10
N GLY A 301 -32.05 -18.83 -24.73
CA GLY A 301 -33.12 -18.07 -24.09
C GLY A 301 -32.66 -16.68 -23.60
N LEU A 302 -31.68 -16.08 -24.28
CA LEU A 302 -31.08 -14.80 -23.93
C LEU A 302 -31.60 -13.67 -24.83
N ARG A 303 -31.58 -12.44 -24.29
CA ARG A 303 -31.83 -11.21 -25.06
C ARG A 303 -30.84 -10.13 -24.66
N VAL A 304 -30.20 -9.51 -25.63
CA VAL A 304 -29.35 -8.33 -25.39
C VAL A 304 -30.25 -7.15 -24.98
N ILE A 305 -29.92 -6.51 -23.86
CA ILE A 305 -30.57 -5.27 -23.44
C ILE A 305 -29.85 -4.12 -24.15
N PRO A 306 -30.54 -3.21 -24.85
CA PRO A 306 -29.90 -2.03 -25.42
C PRO A 306 -29.15 -1.26 -24.34
N GLN A 307 -27.91 -0.87 -24.62
CA GLN A 307 -27.18 0.07 -23.78
C GLN A 307 -27.50 1.49 -24.27
N ASP A 308 -27.83 2.38 -23.33
CA ASP A 308 -28.02 3.81 -23.57
C ASP A 308 -26.69 4.55 -23.71
#